data_AF-A0A3C1XY54-F1
#
_entry.id   AF-A0A3C1XY54-F1
#
_cell.length_a   1.000
_cell.length_b   1.000
_cell.length_c   1.000
_cell.angle_alpha   90.00
_cell.angle_beta   90.00
_cell.angle_gamma   90.00
#
_symmetry.space_group_name_H-M   'P 1'
#
loop_
_entity.id
_entity.type
_entity.pdbx_description
1 polymer ?
#
loop_
_entity_poly.entity_id
_entity_poly.type
_entity_poly.pdbx_seq_one_letter_code
_entity_poly.pdbx_strand_id
1 'polypeptide(L)'
;MAGSSFFALFDDIATILDDVSVMTKVAAKKTAGVLGDDLALNAQQVSGVPVNRELPVVWAVAKGSFINKLILVPAALLISAFAPWAITPLLMLGGAFLCYEGVEKLAHKYLSHGESPEGHHAARAEALQNQSVDMVAFEKTKIKGAVRTDFILSAEIIVISLGAVAGADFTRQVAVLSIIAIGMTVGVYGLVAGIVKLDDLGLYLRQKSSRALAWLGERIVA
;
A
#
# COMPACT_ATOMS: atom_id res chain seq x y z
N MET A 1 -48.85 -10.78 -4.60
CA MET A 1 -47.59 -11.54 -4.79
C MET A 1 -46.48 -10.74 -5.50
N ALA A 2 -46.49 -9.40 -5.52
CA ALA A 2 -45.38 -8.60 -6.07
C ALA A 2 -44.34 -8.19 -5.01
N GLY A 3 -44.74 -8.02 -3.74
CA GLY A 3 -43.82 -7.65 -2.65
C GLY A 3 -42.80 -8.74 -2.30
N SER A 4 -43.17 -10.01 -2.40
CA SER A 4 -42.27 -11.14 -2.07
C SER A 4 -41.10 -11.26 -3.05
N SER A 5 -41.28 -10.92 -4.33
CA SER A 5 -40.20 -10.94 -5.33
C SER A 5 -39.22 -9.77 -5.16
N PHE A 6 -39.69 -8.63 -4.65
CA PHE A 6 -38.82 -7.49 -4.36
C PHE A 6 -37.97 -7.75 -3.12
N PHE A 7 -38.57 -8.25 -2.03
CA PHE A 7 -37.81 -8.58 -0.81
C PHE A 7 -36.83 -9.75 -1.03
N ALA A 8 -37.17 -10.73 -1.87
CA ALA A 8 -36.23 -11.79 -2.27
C ALA A 8 -34.99 -11.26 -3.01
N LEU A 9 -35.14 -10.24 -3.87
CA LEU A 9 -33.99 -9.58 -4.52
C LEU A 9 -33.06 -8.89 -3.51
N PHE A 10 -33.61 -8.24 -2.47
CA PHE A 10 -32.79 -7.65 -1.41
C PHE A 10 -32.08 -8.72 -0.58
N ASP A 11 -32.74 -9.86 -0.32
CA ASP A 11 -32.17 -10.97 0.43
C ASP A 11 -31.02 -11.64 -0.33
N ASP A 12 -31.17 -11.83 -1.65
CA ASP A 12 -30.12 -12.32 -2.53
C ASP A 12 -28.92 -11.35 -2.58
N ILE A 13 -29.18 -10.05 -2.70
CA ILE A 13 -28.13 -9.02 -2.64
C ILE A 13 -27.43 -9.04 -1.28
N ALA A 14 -28.19 -9.14 -0.17
CA ALA A 14 -27.63 -9.17 1.17
C ALA A 14 -26.75 -10.41 1.38
N THR A 15 -27.16 -11.57 0.87
CA THR A 15 -26.38 -12.81 0.94
C THR A 15 -25.10 -12.71 0.13
N ILE A 16 -25.14 -12.17 -1.10
CA ILE A 16 -23.94 -11.94 -1.91
C ILE A 16 -23.00 -10.95 -1.20
N LEU A 17 -23.54 -9.88 -0.61
CA LEU A 17 -22.73 -8.89 0.12
C LEU A 17 -22.09 -9.49 1.38
N ASP A 18 -22.77 -10.38 2.09
CA ASP A 18 -22.20 -11.07 3.26
C ASP A 18 -21.04 -11.97 2.86
N ASP A 19 -21.22 -12.78 1.81
CA ASP A 19 -20.17 -13.63 1.25
C ASP A 19 -18.95 -12.82 0.77
N VAL A 20 -19.20 -11.72 0.05
CA VAL A 20 -18.15 -10.80 -0.39
C VAL A 20 -17.45 -10.17 0.82
N SER A 21 -18.17 -9.84 1.88
CA SER A 21 -17.60 -9.29 3.12
C SER A 21 -16.67 -10.29 3.82
N VAL A 22 -17.10 -11.55 3.95
CA VAL A 22 -16.29 -12.62 4.53
C VAL A 22 -15.04 -12.88 3.70
N MET A 23 -15.17 -12.99 2.37
CA MET A 23 -14.03 -13.22 1.47
C MET A 23 -13.06 -12.04 1.47
N THR A 24 -13.58 -10.81 1.44
CA THR A 24 -12.76 -9.59 1.55
C THR A 24 -11.99 -9.58 2.86
N LYS A 25 -12.62 -9.95 3.98
CA LYS A 25 -11.96 -10.04 5.28
C LYS A 25 -10.83 -11.08 5.29
N VAL A 26 -11.05 -12.25 4.69
CA VAL A 26 -10.02 -13.29 4.58
C VAL A 26 -8.85 -12.84 3.70
N ALA A 27 -9.15 -12.25 2.54
CA ALA A 27 -8.14 -11.73 1.64
C ALA A 27 -7.33 -10.60 2.29
N ALA A 28 -7.99 -9.63 2.93
CA ALA A 28 -7.34 -8.56 3.69
C ALA A 28 -6.46 -9.10 4.83
N LYS A 29 -6.89 -10.15 5.53
CA LYS A 29 -6.08 -10.80 6.56
C LYS A 29 -4.82 -11.45 5.97
N LYS A 30 -4.92 -12.08 4.80
CA LYS A 30 -3.79 -12.70 4.11
C LYS A 30 -2.81 -11.67 3.56
N THR A 31 -3.28 -10.48 3.19
CA THR A 31 -2.45 -9.40 2.66
C THR A 31 -1.94 -8.44 3.72
N ALA A 32 -2.32 -8.61 4.99
CA ALA A 32 -1.96 -7.69 6.08
C ALA A 32 -0.45 -7.53 6.29
N GLY A 33 0.35 -8.59 6.05
CA GLY A 33 1.81 -8.51 6.11
C GLY A 33 2.38 -7.59 5.03
N VAL A 34 1.97 -7.83 3.78
CA VAL A 34 2.38 -7.05 2.60
C VAL A 34 1.86 -5.61 2.67
N LEU A 35 0.69 -5.39 3.26
CA LEU A 35 0.11 -4.07 3.53
C LEU A 35 1.00 -3.22 4.44
N GLY A 36 1.62 -3.85 5.45
CA GLY A 36 2.58 -3.17 6.33
C GLY A 36 3.80 -2.69 5.55
N ASP A 37 4.31 -3.52 4.65
CA ASP A 37 5.43 -3.17 3.77
C ASP A 37 5.05 -2.04 2.80
N ASP A 38 3.84 -2.07 2.23
CA ASP A 38 3.31 -1.00 1.36
C ASP A 38 3.19 0.35 2.09
N LEU A 39 2.72 0.34 3.34
CA LEU A 39 2.70 1.54 4.20
C LEU A 39 4.10 2.07 4.49
N ALA A 40 5.03 1.20 4.89
CA ALA A 40 6.38 1.59 5.25
C ALA A 40 7.14 2.17 4.06
N LEU A 41 7.07 1.51 2.91
CA LEU A 41 7.76 1.94 1.69
C LEU A 41 7.15 3.23 1.14
N ASN A 42 5.82 3.40 1.15
CA ASN A 42 5.20 4.65 0.72
C ASN A 42 5.53 5.81 1.67
N ALA A 43 5.51 5.59 3.00
CA ALA A 43 5.89 6.61 3.96
C ALA A 43 7.35 7.06 3.74
N GLN A 44 8.28 6.12 3.60
CA GLN A 44 9.70 6.40 3.38
C GLN A 44 9.98 7.11 2.04
N GLN A 45 9.22 6.80 0.99
CA GLN A 45 9.41 7.42 -0.32
C GLN A 45 8.98 8.88 -0.36
N VAL A 46 7.96 9.24 0.43
CA VAL A 46 7.45 10.60 0.58
C VAL A 46 8.33 11.43 1.52
N SER A 47 9.03 10.80 2.47
CA SER A 47 9.99 11.47 3.34
C SER A 47 11.14 12.14 2.55
N GLY A 48 11.50 13.35 2.99
CA GLY A 48 12.57 14.16 2.41
C GLY A 48 12.13 15.09 1.26
N VAL A 49 10.83 15.14 0.96
CA VAL A 49 10.23 16.22 0.17
C VAL A 49 10.02 17.42 1.10
N PRO A 50 10.07 18.69 0.63
CA PRO A 50 9.75 19.83 1.48
C PRO A 50 8.38 19.66 2.15
N VAL A 51 8.28 19.98 3.44
CA VAL A 51 7.10 19.79 4.28
C VAL A 51 5.78 20.28 3.63
N ASN A 52 5.82 21.43 2.95
CA ASN A 52 4.65 21.99 2.27
C ASN A 52 4.22 21.24 0.98
N ARG A 53 4.99 20.24 0.54
CA ARG A 53 4.81 19.48 -0.71
C ARG A 53 4.57 17.99 -0.48
N GLU A 54 4.66 17.50 0.75
CA GLU A 54 4.49 16.07 1.05
C GLU A 54 3.08 15.57 0.71
N LEU A 55 2.03 16.25 1.17
CA LEU A 55 0.63 15.88 0.86
C LEU A 55 0.31 15.88 -0.65
N PRO A 56 0.71 16.89 -1.45
CA PRO A 56 0.62 16.83 -2.90
C PRO A 56 1.34 15.64 -3.54
N VAL A 57 2.51 15.25 -3.02
CA VAL A 57 3.25 14.08 -3.50
C VAL A 57 2.50 12.79 -3.17
N VAL A 58 2.04 12.61 -1.93
CA VAL A 58 1.19 11.45 -1.53
C VAL A 58 -0.01 11.32 -2.46
N TRP A 59 -0.68 12.43 -2.75
CA TRP A 59 -1.82 12.45 -3.65
C TRP A 59 -1.47 12.08 -5.10
N ALA A 60 -0.31 12.54 -5.60
CA ALA A 60 0.16 12.18 -6.93
C ALA A 60 0.50 10.69 -7.02
N VAL A 61 1.12 10.12 -5.98
CA VAL A 61 1.40 8.67 -5.90
C VAL A 61 0.09 7.88 -5.80
N ALA A 62 -0.85 8.30 -4.95
CA ALA A 62 -2.16 7.67 -4.81
C ALA A 62 -2.92 7.60 -6.15
N LYS A 63 -2.89 8.68 -6.94
CA LYS A 63 -3.47 8.70 -8.29
C LYS A 63 -2.78 7.70 -9.24
N GLY A 64 -1.45 7.65 -9.22
CA GLY A 64 -0.70 6.69 -10.04
C GLY A 64 -0.99 5.24 -9.65
N SER A 65 -1.01 4.97 -8.34
CA SER A 65 -1.39 3.69 -7.75
C SER A 65 -2.80 3.25 -8.14
N PHE A 66 -3.76 4.18 -8.14
CA PHE A 66 -5.12 3.88 -8.57
C PHE A 66 -5.18 3.44 -10.04
N ILE A 67 -4.45 4.11 -10.93
CA ILE A 67 -4.35 3.72 -12.35
C ILE A 67 -3.69 2.35 -12.48
N ASN A 68 -2.63 2.07 -11.73
CA ASN A 68 -1.98 0.76 -11.69
C ASN A 68 -2.97 -0.35 -11.32
N LYS A 69 -3.75 -0.14 -10.25
CA LYS A 69 -4.76 -1.10 -9.78
C LYS A 69 -5.90 -1.28 -10.78
N LEU A 70 -6.28 -0.21 -11.50
CA LEU A 70 -7.26 -0.29 -12.59
C LEU A 70 -6.78 -1.17 -13.76
N ILE A 71 -5.47 -1.37 -13.92
CA ILE A 71 -4.90 -2.28 -14.92
C ILE A 71 -4.70 -3.69 -14.34
N LEU A 72 -4.16 -3.78 -13.12
CA LEU A 72 -3.85 -5.04 -12.45
C LEU A 72 -5.09 -5.87 -12.12
N VAL A 73 -6.18 -5.24 -11.66
CA VAL A 73 -7.40 -5.96 -11.26
C VAL A 73 -8.05 -6.64 -12.47
N PRO A 74 -8.32 -5.96 -13.60
CA PRO A 74 -8.80 -6.63 -14.80
C PRO A 74 -7.85 -7.70 -15.33
N ALA A 75 -6.53 -7.47 -15.29
CA ALA A 75 -5.55 -8.48 -15.70
C ALA A 75 -5.64 -9.75 -14.84
N ALA A 76 -5.76 -9.60 -13.52
CA ALA A 76 -5.95 -10.71 -12.59
C ALA A 76 -7.27 -11.46 -12.84
N LEU A 77 -8.35 -10.72 -13.09
CA LEU A 77 -9.67 -11.28 -13.43
C LEU A 77 -9.65 -12.03 -14.77
N LEU A 78 -8.92 -11.52 -15.77
CA LEU A 78 -8.71 -12.22 -17.04
C LEU A 78 -7.96 -13.53 -16.84
N ILE A 79 -6.90 -13.53 -16.02
CA ILE A 79 -6.20 -14.77 -15.67
C ILE A 79 -7.17 -15.75 -15.00
N SER A 80 -8.00 -15.28 -14.07
CA SER A 80 -9.01 -16.12 -13.42
C SER A 80 -10.02 -16.73 -14.41
N ALA A 81 -10.47 -15.95 -15.39
CA ALA A 81 -11.46 -16.39 -16.36
C ALA A 81 -10.90 -17.36 -17.41
N PHE A 82 -9.68 -17.11 -17.92
CA PHE A 82 -9.12 -17.84 -19.07
C PHE A 82 -8.08 -18.90 -18.69
N ALA A 83 -7.38 -18.71 -17.57
CA ALA A 83 -6.32 -19.60 -17.11
C ALA A 83 -6.34 -19.75 -15.57
N PRO A 84 -7.43 -20.25 -14.97
CA PRO A 84 -7.53 -20.39 -13.51
C PRO A 84 -6.45 -21.31 -12.93
N TRP A 85 -5.95 -22.26 -13.71
CA TRP A 85 -4.82 -23.11 -13.35
C TRP A 85 -3.52 -22.33 -13.10
N ALA A 86 -3.38 -21.13 -13.68
CA ALA A 86 -2.22 -20.26 -13.51
C ALA A 86 -2.22 -19.52 -12.17
N ILE A 87 -3.36 -19.44 -11.48
CA ILE A 87 -3.44 -18.80 -10.15
C ILE A 87 -2.55 -19.54 -9.15
N THR A 88 -2.62 -20.86 -9.10
CA THR A 88 -1.83 -21.69 -8.18
C THR A 88 -0.30 -21.53 -8.35
N PRO A 89 0.30 -21.65 -9.55
CA PRO A 89 1.73 -21.42 -9.72
C PRO A 89 2.13 -19.97 -9.45
N LEU A 90 1.29 -18.99 -9.78
CA LEU A 90 1.57 -17.57 -9.51
C LEU A 90 1.56 -17.29 -8.00
N LEU A 91 0.66 -17.92 -7.24
CA LEU A 91 0.66 -17.93 -5.77
C LEU A 91 1.85 -18.66 -5.17
N MET A 92 2.24 -19.81 -5.73
CA MET A 92 3.41 -20.55 -5.25
C MET A 92 4.69 -19.74 -5.44
N LEU A 93 4.83 -19.06 -6.58
CA LEU A 93 5.95 -18.15 -6.85
C LEU A 93 5.93 -16.95 -5.91
N GLY A 94 4.78 -16.30 -5.73
CA GLY A 94 4.64 -15.18 -4.78
C GLY A 94 4.95 -15.60 -3.34
N GLY A 95 4.45 -16.75 -2.91
CA GLY A 95 4.74 -17.32 -1.58
C GLY A 95 6.21 -17.68 -1.40
N ALA A 96 6.86 -18.23 -2.42
CA ALA A 96 8.29 -18.52 -2.39
C ALA A 96 9.13 -17.23 -2.29
N PHE A 97 8.76 -16.18 -3.04
CA PHE A 97 9.40 -14.87 -2.98
C PHE A 97 9.25 -14.23 -1.59
N LEU A 98 8.05 -14.27 -1.00
CA LEU A 98 7.81 -13.80 0.37
C LEU A 98 8.63 -14.56 1.42
N CYS A 99 8.75 -15.89 1.29
CA CYS A 99 9.61 -16.68 2.17
C CYS A 99 11.08 -16.27 2.05
N TYR A 100 11.55 -15.99 0.83
CA TYR A 100 12.91 -15.50 0.59
C TYR A 100 13.12 -14.12 1.24
N GLU A 101 12.26 -13.15 0.97
CA GLU A 101 12.38 -11.79 1.49
C GLU A 101 12.22 -11.76 3.03
N GLY A 102 11.33 -12.58 3.58
CA GLY A 102 11.18 -12.75 5.02
C GLY A 102 12.44 -13.29 5.70
N VAL A 103 13.10 -14.28 5.10
CA VAL A 103 14.38 -14.83 5.60
C VAL A 103 15.50 -13.79 5.46
N GLU A 104 15.59 -13.06 4.36
CA GLU A 104 16.59 -12.01 4.14
C GLU A 104 16.46 -10.87 5.17
N LYS A 105 15.24 -10.38 5.41
CA LYS A 105 14.95 -9.35 6.43
C LYS A 105 15.32 -9.84 7.85
N LEU A 106 15.02 -11.09 8.19
CA LEU A 106 15.41 -11.68 9.48
C LEU A 106 16.93 -11.90 9.57
N ALA A 107 17.56 -12.37 8.50
CA ALA A 107 19.00 -12.57 8.43
C ALA A 107 19.74 -11.24 8.64
N HIS A 108 19.35 -10.17 7.95
CA HIS A 108 19.93 -8.84 8.18
C HIS A 108 19.73 -8.35 9.61
N LYS A 109 18.57 -8.62 10.24
CA LYS A 109 18.33 -8.17 11.62
C LYS A 109 19.14 -8.94 12.67
N TYR A 110 19.43 -10.22 12.45
CA TYR A 110 20.08 -11.09 13.43
C TYR A 110 21.56 -11.38 13.14
N LEU A 111 22.01 -11.33 11.89
CA LEU A 111 23.39 -11.61 11.47
C LEU A 111 24.22 -10.34 11.24
N SER A 112 23.60 -9.17 11.04
CA SER A 112 24.34 -7.91 10.91
C SER A 112 24.76 -7.33 12.26
N HIS A 113 25.76 -7.94 12.92
CA HIS A 113 26.62 -7.21 13.85
C HIS A 113 27.66 -6.45 13.03
N GLY A 114 27.36 -5.20 12.63
CA GLY A 114 28.41 -4.25 12.25
C GLY A 114 28.34 -3.60 10.86
N GLU A 115 27.27 -3.73 10.08
CA GLU A 115 27.09 -2.88 8.90
C GLU A 115 25.95 -1.89 9.12
N SER A 116 26.36 -0.67 9.45
CA SER A 116 25.49 0.49 9.54
C SER A 116 24.73 0.69 8.21
N PRO A 117 23.42 1.00 8.23
CA PRO A 117 22.65 1.40 7.05
C PRO A 117 23.16 2.70 6.38
N GLU A 118 24.24 3.30 6.90
CA GLU A 118 24.80 4.56 6.47
C GLU A 118 25.56 4.51 5.12
N GLY A 119 25.97 3.32 4.65
CA GLY A 119 26.78 3.18 3.43
C GLY A 119 26.06 3.61 2.14
N HIS A 120 24.74 3.40 2.04
CA HIS A 120 23.95 3.83 0.88
C HIS A 120 23.34 5.22 1.03
N HIS A 121 23.29 5.77 2.25
CA HIS A 121 22.84 7.13 2.51
C HIS A 121 23.94 8.16 2.23
N ALA A 122 25.21 7.85 2.52
CA ALA A 122 26.34 8.73 2.22
C ALA A 122 26.53 8.96 0.72
N ALA A 123 26.44 7.91 -0.11
CA ALA A 123 26.57 8.03 -1.57
C ALA A 123 25.41 8.79 -2.24
N ARG A 124 24.20 8.78 -1.64
CA ARG A 124 23.07 9.60 -2.08
C ARG A 124 23.16 11.04 -1.59
N ALA A 125 23.72 11.27 -0.41
CA ALA A 125 23.95 12.59 0.17
C ALA A 125 25.04 13.38 -0.58
N GLU A 126 26.08 12.72 -1.10
CA GLU A 126 27.09 13.36 -1.94
C GLU A 126 26.57 13.73 -3.34
N ALA A 127 25.65 12.95 -3.91
CA ALA A 127 24.99 13.30 -5.18
C ALA A 127 23.99 14.47 -5.06
N LEU A 128 23.57 14.82 -3.83
CA LEU A 128 22.64 15.91 -3.51
C LEU A 128 23.32 17.28 -3.34
N GLN A 129 24.66 17.37 -3.44
CA GLN A 129 25.41 18.63 -3.28
C GLN A 129 25.50 19.50 -4.54
N ASN A 130 24.84 19.14 -5.66
CA ASN A 130 24.79 20.02 -6.82
C ASN A 130 23.64 21.04 -6.69
N GLN A 131 24.02 22.31 -6.56
CA GLN A 131 23.21 23.48 -6.26
C GLN A 131 22.26 23.93 -7.40
N SER A 132 21.81 22.99 -8.24
CA SER A 132 20.86 23.21 -9.35
C SER A 132 19.83 22.08 -9.48
N VAL A 133 19.48 21.41 -8.38
CA VAL A 133 18.38 20.43 -8.41
C VAL A 133 17.09 21.17 -8.73
N ASP A 134 16.56 20.93 -9.93
CA ASP A 134 15.18 21.24 -10.26
C ASP A 134 14.27 20.45 -9.30
N MET A 135 13.74 21.13 -8.31
CA MET A 135 12.85 20.56 -7.29
C MET A 135 11.67 19.82 -7.92
N VAL A 136 11.19 20.28 -9.09
CA VAL A 136 10.10 19.63 -9.82
C VAL A 136 10.57 18.31 -10.45
N ALA A 137 11.80 18.25 -10.96
CA ALA A 137 12.38 17.01 -11.47
C ALA A 137 12.63 15.99 -10.34
N PHE A 138 13.04 16.47 -9.16
CA PHE A 138 13.21 15.64 -7.97
C PHE A 138 11.89 15.04 -7.49
N GLU A 139 10.84 15.86 -7.33
CA GLU A 139 9.49 15.39 -6.97
C GLU A 139 8.95 14.37 -7.97
N LYS A 140 9.06 14.64 -9.28
CA LYS A 140 8.64 13.70 -10.33
C LYS A 140 9.38 12.37 -10.25
N THR A 141 10.67 12.39 -9.94
CA THR A 141 11.48 11.17 -9.80
C THR A 141 11.03 10.35 -8.60
N LYS A 142 10.78 11.01 -7.46
CA LYS A 142 10.21 10.38 -6.25
C LYS A 142 8.83 9.78 -6.52
N ILE A 143 7.92 10.53 -7.15
CA ILE A 143 6.57 10.05 -7.50
C ILE A 143 6.66 8.83 -8.43
N LYS A 144 7.49 8.90 -9.47
CA LYS A 144 7.65 7.78 -10.42
C LYS A 144 8.27 6.54 -9.77
N GLY A 145 9.24 6.72 -8.88
CA GLY A 145 9.80 5.63 -8.08
C GLY A 145 8.73 4.97 -7.21
N ALA A 146 7.93 5.79 -6.53
CA ALA A 146 6.89 5.30 -5.63
C ALA A 146 5.78 4.55 -6.36
N VAL A 147 5.30 5.09 -7.48
CA VAL A 147 4.29 4.42 -8.32
C VAL A 147 4.79 3.07 -8.85
N ARG A 148 6.09 2.91 -9.10
CA ARG A 148 6.67 1.62 -9.53
C ARG A 148 6.74 0.61 -8.40
N THR A 149 7.17 1.02 -7.21
CA THR A 149 7.19 0.15 -6.03
C THR A 149 5.77 -0.28 -5.67
N ASP A 150 4.82 0.66 -5.64
CA ASP A 150 3.41 0.38 -5.40
C ASP A 150 2.83 -0.59 -6.43
N PHE A 151 3.23 -0.51 -7.72
CA PHE A 151 2.76 -1.47 -8.73
C PHE A 151 3.14 -2.92 -8.36
N ILE A 152 4.37 -3.13 -7.90
CA ILE A 152 4.87 -4.47 -7.52
C ILE A 152 4.13 -4.97 -6.28
N LEU A 153 4.04 -4.14 -5.23
CA LEU A 153 3.34 -4.50 -3.99
C LEU A 153 1.84 -4.71 -4.22
N SER A 154 1.23 -3.89 -5.08
CA SER A 154 -0.17 -4.04 -5.48
C SER A 154 -0.41 -5.34 -6.25
N ALA A 155 0.51 -5.73 -7.13
CA ALA A 155 0.41 -6.99 -7.86
C ALA A 155 0.41 -8.18 -6.89
N GLU A 156 1.27 -8.15 -5.89
CA GLU A 156 1.32 -9.18 -4.84
C GLU A 156 0.02 -9.26 -4.04
N ILE A 157 -0.49 -8.13 -3.56
CA ILE A 157 -1.76 -8.04 -2.83
C ILE A 157 -2.91 -8.59 -3.68
N ILE A 158 -2.97 -8.23 -4.96
CA ILE A 158 -4.03 -8.68 -5.87
C ILE A 158 -3.92 -10.18 -6.13
N VAL A 159 -2.71 -10.73 -6.31
CA VAL A 159 -2.48 -12.16 -6.51
C VAL A 159 -2.88 -12.97 -5.28
N ILE A 160 -2.47 -12.54 -4.08
CA ILE A 160 -2.86 -13.18 -2.81
C ILE A 160 -4.39 -13.13 -2.64
N SER A 161 -4.99 -11.98 -2.95
CA SER A 161 -6.44 -11.78 -2.87
C SER A 161 -7.18 -12.66 -3.86
N LEU A 162 -6.71 -12.74 -5.11
CA LEU A 162 -7.26 -13.62 -6.14
C LEU A 162 -7.18 -15.08 -5.69
N GLY A 163 -6.07 -15.49 -5.09
CA GLY A 163 -5.92 -16.81 -4.49
C GLY A 163 -6.91 -17.11 -3.36
N ALA A 164 -7.28 -16.11 -2.58
CA ALA A 164 -8.28 -16.27 -1.52
C ALA A 164 -9.70 -16.46 -2.06
N VAL A 165 -9.99 -15.97 -3.27
CA VAL A 165 -11.31 -16.05 -3.92
C VAL A 165 -11.35 -16.93 -5.17
N ALA A 166 -10.28 -17.67 -5.44
CA ALA A 166 -10.13 -18.47 -6.67
C ALA A 166 -11.25 -19.53 -6.84
N GLY A 167 -11.84 -20.00 -5.74
CA GLY A 167 -12.97 -20.94 -5.75
C GLY A 167 -14.36 -20.31 -5.80
N ALA A 168 -14.47 -18.98 -5.76
CA ALA A 168 -15.74 -18.26 -5.84
C ALA A 168 -16.14 -18.02 -7.31
N ASP A 169 -17.42 -17.71 -7.53
CA ASP A 169 -17.91 -17.27 -8.84
C ASP A 169 -17.31 -15.92 -9.24
N PHE A 170 -17.33 -15.66 -10.55
CA PHE A 170 -16.72 -14.47 -11.12
C PHE A 170 -17.25 -13.16 -10.51
N THR A 171 -18.55 -13.06 -10.23
CA THR A 171 -19.15 -11.85 -9.66
C THR A 171 -18.56 -11.54 -8.28
N ARG A 172 -18.45 -12.55 -7.41
CA ARG A 172 -17.81 -12.41 -6.10
C ARG A 172 -16.33 -12.07 -6.23
N GLN A 173 -15.60 -12.67 -7.18
CA GLN A 173 -14.19 -12.33 -7.44
C GLN A 173 -14.02 -10.86 -7.84
N VAL A 174 -14.84 -10.36 -8.77
CA VAL A 174 -14.82 -8.94 -9.18
C VAL A 174 -15.09 -8.02 -8.00
N ALA A 175 -16.13 -8.33 -7.21
CA ALA A 175 -16.51 -7.51 -6.06
C ALA A 175 -15.39 -7.45 -5.02
N VAL A 176 -14.83 -8.60 -4.62
CA VAL A 176 -13.77 -8.68 -3.61
C VAL A 176 -12.49 -7.96 -4.08
N LEU A 177 -12.02 -8.23 -5.29
CA LEU A 177 -10.80 -7.58 -5.81
C LEU A 177 -10.96 -6.07 -5.95
N SER A 178 -12.15 -5.60 -6.36
CA SER A 178 -12.44 -4.17 -6.46
C SER A 178 -12.47 -3.50 -5.09
N ILE A 179 -13.13 -4.13 -4.10
CA ILE A 179 -13.17 -3.61 -2.71
C ILE A 179 -11.77 -3.54 -2.12
N ILE A 180 -10.94 -4.57 -2.32
CA ILE A 180 -9.56 -4.57 -1.84
C ILE A 180 -8.74 -3.50 -2.54
N ALA A 181 -8.80 -3.41 -3.87
CA ALA A 181 -8.03 -2.41 -4.61
C ALA A 181 -8.36 -0.98 -4.15
N ILE A 182 -9.64 -0.65 -4.01
CA ILE A 182 -10.10 0.66 -3.55
C ILE A 182 -9.76 0.86 -2.06
N GLY A 183 -10.10 -0.11 -1.22
CA GLY A 183 -9.87 -0.06 0.22
C GLY A 183 -8.40 0.10 0.57
N MET A 184 -7.51 -0.57 -0.15
CA MET A 184 -6.06 -0.41 -0.03
C MET A 184 -5.61 0.98 -0.47
N THR A 185 -6.07 1.47 -1.61
CA THR A 185 -5.70 2.81 -2.10
C THR A 185 -6.14 3.89 -1.10
N VAL A 186 -7.36 3.80 -0.57
CA VAL A 186 -7.85 4.79 0.41
C VAL A 186 -7.17 4.60 1.77
N GLY A 187 -7.06 3.36 2.24
CA GLY A 187 -6.52 3.02 3.55
C GLY A 187 -5.02 3.34 3.68
N VAL A 188 -4.21 2.83 2.75
CA VAL A 188 -2.75 3.02 2.78
C VAL A 188 -2.39 4.49 2.63
N TYR A 189 -2.85 5.14 1.56
CA TYR A 189 -2.51 6.54 1.31
C TYR A 189 -3.18 7.50 2.30
N GLY A 190 -4.36 7.15 2.83
CA GLY A 190 -4.99 7.89 3.91
C GLY A 190 -4.18 7.82 5.21
N LEU A 191 -3.65 6.65 5.56
CA LEU A 191 -2.76 6.48 6.71
C LEU A 191 -1.44 7.23 6.51
N VAL A 192 -0.81 7.11 5.34
CA VAL A 192 0.44 7.84 5.02
C VAL A 192 0.23 9.35 5.10
N ALA A 193 -0.86 9.88 4.51
CA ALA A 193 -1.20 11.30 4.63
C ALA A 193 -1.46 11.72 6.09
N GLY A 194 -2.06 10.84 6.89
CA GLY A 194 -2.25 11.04 8.32
C GLY A 194 -0.93 11.13 9.08
N ILE A 195 0.02 10.23 8.80
CA ILE A 195 1.36 10.22 9.42
C ILE A 195 2.09 11.53 9.11
N VAL A 196 2.15 11.93 7.83
CA VAL A 196 2.75 13.20 7.38
C VAL A 196 2.12 14.39 8.12
N LYS A 197 0.80 14.41 8.26
CA LYS A 197 0.10 15.50 8.93
C LYS A 197 0.32 15.55 10.44
N LEU A 198 0.57 14.40 11.07
CA LEU A 198 0.93 14.34 12.48
C LEU A 198 2.34 14.91 12.72
N ASP A 199 3.28 14.71 11.79
CA ASP A 199 4.62 15.30 11.86
C ASP A 199 4.57 16.84 11.76
N ASP A 200 3.80 17.37 10.80
CA ASP A 200 3.52 18.81 10.68
C ASP A 200 2.95 19.41 11.98
N LEU A 201 2.03 18.67 12.60
CA LEU A 201 1.42 19.08 13.86
C LEU A 201 2.46 19.06 15.00
N GLY A 202 3.35 18.07 15.02
CA GLY A 202 4.46 18.00 15.97
C GLY A 202 5.41 19.20 15.86
N LEU A 203 5.78 19.58 14.63
CA LEU A 203 6.59 20.77 14.36
C LEU A 203 5.91 22.05 14.80
N TYR A 204 4.60 22.20 14.53
CA TYR A 204 3.82 23.34 14.97
C TYR A 204 3.70 23.43 16.51
N LEU A 205 3.51 22.28 17.18
CA LEU A 205 3.43 22.21 18.64
C LEU A 205 4.76 22.56 19.31
N ARG A 206 5.88 22.20 18.69
CA ARG A 206 7.24 22.53 19.15
C ARG A 206 7.53 24.04 19.12
N GLN A 207 6.89 24.78 18.22
CA GLN A 207 7.05 26.23 18.11
C GLN A 207 6.24 27.04 19.14
N LYS A 208 5.34 26.40 19.91
CA LYS A 208 4.56 27.08 20.96
C LYS A 208 5.36 27.22 22.25
N SER A 209 5.21 28.39 22.90
CA SER A 209 5.92 28.76 24.14
C SER A 209 5.59 27.91 25.39
N SER A 210 4.64 26.98 25.33
CA SER A 210 4.27 26.15 26.48
C SER A 210 5.16 24.90 26.55
N ARG A 211 5.90 24.73 27.64
CA ARG A 211 6.78 23.57 27.89
C ARG A 211 6.08 22.22 27.72
N ALA A 212 4.79 22.11 28.07
CA ALA A 212 4.03 20.87 27.93
C ALA A 212 3.70 20.54 26.46
N LEU A 213 3.39 21.57 25.65
CA LEU A 213 3.13 21.40 24.22
C LEU A 213 4.42 21.17 23.44
N ALA A 214 5.53 21.79 23.84
CA ALA A 214 6.85 21.55 23.27
C ALA A 214 7.36 20.13 23.54
N TRP A 215 7.16 19.60 24.76
CA TRP A 215 7.51 18.23 25.11
C TRP A 215 6.67 17.18 24.36
N LEU A 216 5.37 17.43 24.16
CA LEU A 216 4.52 16.58 23.33
C LEU A 216 4.95 16.62 21.85
N GLY A 217 5.30 17.81 21.34
CA GLY A 217 5.83 17.96 19.98
C GLY A 217 7.12 17.16 19.76
N GLU A 218 8.05 17.18 20.72
CA GLU A 218 9.30 16.41 20.63
C GLU A 218 9.09 14.89 20.62
N ARG A 219 7.98 14.37 21.17
CA ARG A 219 7.66 12.93 21.12
C ARG A 219 6.87 12.49 19.89
N ILE A 220 6.35 13.44 19.12
CA ILE A 220 5.59 13.16 17.88
C ILE A 220 6.52 13.22 16.66
N VAL A 221 7.53 14.10 16.69
CA VAL A 221 8.50 14.31 15.60
C VAL A 221 9.71 13.36 15.68
N ALA A 222 9.97 12.75 16.86
CA ALA A 222 11.10 11.83 17.08
C ALA A 222 10.72 10.36 16.82
#